data_AF-A0A7S2P250-F1
#
_entry.id   AF-A0A7S2P250-F1
#
_cell.length_a   1.000
_cell.length_b   1.000
_cell.length_c   1.000
_cell.angle_alpha   90.00
_cell.angle_beta   90.00
_cell.angle_gamma   90.00
#
_symmetry.space_group_name_H-M   'P 1'
#
loop_
_entity.id
_entity.type
_entity.pdbx_description
1 polymer ?
#
loop_
_entity_poly.entity_id
_entity_poly.type
_entity_poly.pdbx_seq_one_letter_code
_entity_poly.pdbx_strand_id
1 'polypeptide(L)'
;MDAGAAESSVRGPEQVLACSLLATLAALLHVYYSGEEKIIHFENSNDSSSNVASYLACAIIAHHATCCADTLASELGMLVSSSERTVLVTQPWVAVPRGTNGGVTIGGFLWSIIGGAWIGLGAFVCDMITFGAGGDYNYLLQMISFGAVTGLFGSVLDSVLGATVQVTYYNLDRKVVCDGEHHHARKEQEESSSLKHIAGRDILTNAQVNFVSILLCMIVSALYVGPAIFV
;
A
#
# COMPACT_ATOMS: atom_id res chain seq x y z
N MET A 1 13.32 0.06 23.42
CA MET A 1 13.24 0.68 22.09
C MET A 1 14.62 1.23 21.81
N ASP A 2 15.40 0.56 20.96
CA ASP A 2 16.77 0.97 20.67
C ASP A 2 16.74 2.26 19.83
N ALA A 3 17.37 3.31 20.34
CA ALA A 3 17.38 4.65 19.74
C ALA A 3 17.90 4.69 18.29
N GLY A 4 18.67 3.68 17.87
CA GLY A 4 19.18 3.57 16.50
C GLY A 4 18.17 3.07 15.45
N ALA A 5 17.02 2.53 15.86
CA ALA A 5 15.94 2.14 14.95
C ALA A 5 14.94 3.29 14.70
N ALA A 6 14.97 4.33 15.53
CA ALA A 6 14.05 5.46 15.42
C ALA A 6 14.45 6.45 14.31
N GLU A 7 15.74 6.57 13.99
CA GLU A 7 16.22 7.50 12.95
C GLU A 7 15.93 7.01 11.52
N SER A 8 15.92 5.69 11.28
CA SER A 8 15.63 5.12 9.95
C SER A 8 14.14 5.08 9.58
N SER A 9 13.25 5.57 10.47
CA SER A 9 11.79 5.46 10.33
C SER A 9 11.10 6.81 10.05
N VAL A 10 11.84 7.91 9.90
CA VAL A 10 11.24 9.23 9.68
C VAL A 10 10.82 9.36 8.22
N ARG A 11 9.51 9.29 7.96
CA ARG A 11 8.93 9.50 6.62
C ARG A 11 9.22 10.92 6.14
N GLY A 12 9.94 11.05 5.03
CA GLY A 12 10.29 12.34 4.46
C GLY A 12 9.13 13.03 3.72
N PRO A 13 9.26 14.34 3.40
CA PRO A 13 8.26 15.08 2.62
C PRO A 13 8.02 14.47 1.23
N GLU A 14 9.02 13.80 0.65
CA GLU A 14 8.89 13.08 -0.62
C GLU A 14 7.89 11.93 -0.55
N GLN A 15 7.86 11.21 0.57
CA GLN A 15 6.91 10.11 0.79
C GLN A 15 5.48 10.64 0.95
N VAL A 16 5.31 11.78 1.62
CA VAL A 16 4.01 12.44 1.73
C VAL A 16 3.50 12.88 0.36
N LEU A 17 4.38 13.46 -0.47
CA LEU A 17 4.03 13.85 -1.85
C LEU A 17 3.71 12.64 -2.72
N ALA A 18 4.55 11.59 -2.70
CA ALA A 18 4.33 10.36 -3.45
C ALA A 18 2.97 9.71 -3.13
N CYS A 19 2.62 9.63 -1.84
CA CYS A 19 1.38 9.01 -1.38
C CYS A 19 0.15 9.92 -1.44
N SER A 20 0.25 11.18 -1.89
CA SER A 20 -0.91 12.09 -1.96
C SER A 20 -1.14 12.69 -3.36
N LEU A 21 -0.09 12.77 -4.18
CA LEU A 21 -0.17 13.30 -5.54
C LEU A 21 -1.12 12.47 -6.42
N LEU A 22 -1.07 11.15 -6.32
CA LEU A 22 -1.91 10.27 -7.15
C LEU A 22 -3.40 10.40 -6.81
N ALA A 23 -3.75 10.35 -5.52
CA ALA A 23 -5.13 10.57 -5.08
C ALA A 23 -5.65 11.97 -5.44
N THR A 24 -4.84 13.01 -5.25
CA THR A 24 -5.25 14.38 -5.59
C THR A 24 -5.47 14.56 -7.09
N LEU A 25 -4.59 14.03 -7.93
CA LEU A 25 -4.78 14.04 -9.38
C LEU A 25 -6.02 13.25 -9.80
N ALA A 26 -6.23 12.05 -9.26
CA ALA A 26 -7.42 11.24 -9.56
C ALA A 26 -8.72 11.95 -9.13
N ALA A 27 -8.73 12.60 -7.95
CA ALA A 27 -9.87 13.37 -7.48
C ALA A 27 -10.14 14.61 -8.36
N LEU A 28 -9.11 15.34 -8.78
CA LEU A 28 -9.26 16.48 -9.70
C LEU A 28 -9.81 16.03 -11.06
N LEU A 29 -9.32 14.92 -11.60
CA LEU A 29 -9.83 14.33 -12.84
C LEU A 29 -11.28 13.88 -12.68
N HIS A 30 -11.63 13.28 -11.53
CA HIS A 30 -12.99 12.87 -11.22
C HIS A 30 -13.94 14.07 -11.23
N VAL A 31 -13.59 15.15 -10.52
CA VAL A 31 -14.41 16.38 -10.50
C VAL A 31 -14.50 17.01 -11.89
N TYR A 32 -13.40 17.02 -12.65
CA TYR A 32 -13.37 17.64 -13.98
C TYR A 32 -14.21 16.89 -15.03
N TYR A 33 -14.17 15.56 -15.06
CA TYR A 33 -14.85 14.75 -16.08
C TYR A 33 -16.25 14.30 -15.66
N SER A 34 -16.46 14.01 -14.38
CA SER A 34 -17.68 13.36 -13.88
C SER A 34 -18.65 14.32 -13.19
N GLY A 35 -18.15 15.45 -12.68
CA GLY A 35 -18.94 16.43 -11.93
C GLY A 35 -19.31 15.90 -10.55
N GLU A 36 -20.61 15.79 -10.27
CA GLU A 36 -21.11 15.22 -9.01
C GLU A 36 -20.74 13.75 -8.89
N GLU A 37 -20.34 13.33 -7.70
CA GLU A 37 -20.05 11.94 -7.39
C GLU A 37 -21.32 11.08 -7.50
N LYS A 38 -21.15 9.82 -7.89
CA LYS A 38 -22.24 8.89 -8.16
C LYS A 38 -21.85 7.52 -7.61
N ILE A 39 -22.86 6.71 -7.31
CA ILE A 39 -22.68 5.31 -6.90
C ILE A 39 -21.85 4.58 -7.96
N ILE A 40 -20.89 3.78 -7.51
CA ILE A 40 -20.05 2.98 -8.40
C ILE A 40 -20.93 1.91 -9.04
N HIS A 41 -21.10 2.02 -10.35
CA HIS A 41 -21.84 1.06 -11.15
C HIS A 41 -21.22 1.00 -12.54
N PHE A 42 -20.95 -0.21 -13.02
CA PHE A 42 -20.42 -0.44 -14.37
C PHE A 42 -21.56 -0.90 -15.27
N GLU A 43 -22.10 0.00 -16.09
CA GLU A 43 -23.19 -0.32 -17.00
C GLU A 43 -22.62 -0.69 -18.38
N ASN A 44 -23.21 -1.71 -19.04
CA ASN A 44 -22.86 -2.12 -20.42
C ASN A 44 -23.31 -1.11 -21.50
N SER A 45 -23.86 0.05 -21.10
CA SER A 45 -24.42 1.06 -21.98
C SER A 45 -23.32 2.04 -22.47
N ASN A 46 -23.52 2.66 -23.63
CA ASN A 46 -22.56 3.56 -24.30
C ASN A 46 -22.29 4.88 -23.56
N ASP A 47 -22.79 5.10 -22.34
CA ASP A 47 -22.49 6.31 -21.57
C ASP A 47 -21.07 6.20 -20.97
N SER A 48 -20.09 6.58 -21.78
CA SER A 48 -18.67 6.51 -21.41
C SER A 48 -18.35 7.35 -20.17
N SER A 49 -19.17 8.36 -19.87
CA SER A 49 -18.97 9.33 -18.80
C SER A 49 -19.22 8.73 -17.41
N SER A 50 -20.25 7.90 -17.27
CA SER A 50 -20.60 7.25 -15.99
C SER A 50 -19.56 6.17 -15.62
N ASN A 51 -19.10 5.41 -16.61
CA ASN A 51 -18.06 4.41 -16.40
C ASN A 51 -16.72 5.05 -16.02
N VAL A 52 -16.36 6.20 -16.62
CA VAL A 52 -15.16 6.96 -16.23
C VAL A 52 -15.22 7.42 -14.76
N ALA A 53 -16.38 7.86 -14.28
CA ALA A 53 -16.57 8.20 -12.87
C ALA A 53 -16.32 7.00 -11.95
N SER A 54 -16.94 5.85 -12.25
CA SER A 54 -16.75 4.59 -11.51
C SER A 54 -15.29 4.13 -11.52
N TYR A 55 -14.59 4.22 -12.65
CA TYR A 55 -13.16 3.89 -12.73
C TYR A 55 -12.30 4.79 -11.84
N LEU A 56 -12.55 6.10 -11.85
CA LEU A 56 -11.81 7.07 -11.04
C LEU A 56 -12.12 6.91 -9.54
N ALA A 57 -13.38 6.64 -9.17
CA ALA A 57 -13.76 6.34 -7.79
C ALA A 57 -13.06 5.08 -7.28
N CYS A 58 -13.06 3.99 -8.06
CA CYS A 58 -12.32 2.77 -7.74
C CYS A 58 -10.81 3.04 -7.58
N ALA A 59 -10.21 3.88 -8.42
CA ALA A 59 -8.80 4.24 -8.31
C ALA A 59 -8.51 5.01 -7.00
N ILE A 60 -9.35 5.97 -6.62
CA ILE A 60 -9.20 6.76 -5.39
C ILE A 60 -9.31 5.85 -4.15
N ILE A 61 -10.33 4.97 -4.12
CA ILE A 61 -10.53 4.04 -3.01
C ILE A 61 -9.34 3.06 -2.92
N ALA A 62 -8.90 2.49 -4.04
CA ALA A 62 -7.76 1.57 -4.08
C ALA A 62 -6.46 2.22 -3.60
N HIS A 63 -6.24 3.50 -3.94
CA HIS A 63 -5.11 4.27 -3.44
C HIS A 63 -5.13 4.36 -1.90
N HIS A 64 -6.23 4.84 -1.32
CA HIS A 64 -6.34 4.98 0.13
C HIS A 64 -6.29 3.62 0.85
N ALA A 65 -6.91 2.60 0.27
CA ALA A 65 -6.88 1.23 0.78
C ALA A 65 -5.45 0.69 0.82
N THR A 66 -4.67 0.90 -0.24
CA THR A 66 -3.24 0.50 -0.30
C THR A 66 -2.43 1.20 0.77
N CYS A 67 -2.48 2.54 0.85
CA CYS A 67 -1.74 3.31 1.85
C CYS A 67 -2.07 2.90 3.29
N CYS A 68 -3.36 2.67 3.57
CA CYS A 68 -3.83 2.23 4.88
C CYS A 68 -3.36 0.80 5.18
N ALA A 69 -3.56 -0.12 4.25
CA ALA A 69 -3.15 -1.52 4.36
C ALA A 69 -1.64 -1.65 4.62
N ASP A 70 -0.80 -0.93 3.88
CA ASP A 70 0.65 -0.94 4.06
C ASP A 70 1.07 -0.43 5.43
N THR A 71 0.46 0.67 5.89
CA THR A 71 0.77 1.22 7.21
C THR A 71 0.31 0.27 8.33
N LEU A 72 -0.87 -0.33 8.23
CA LEU A 72 -1.31 -1.28 9.26
C LEU A 72 -0.50 -2.58 9.22
N ALA A 73 -0.12 -3.07 8.04
CA ALA A 73 0.70 -4.26 7.89
C ALA A 73 2.11 -4.05 8.46
N SER A 74 2.74 -2.91 8.17
CA SER A 74 4.07 -2.60 8.69
C SER A 74 4.06 -2.31 10.18
N GLU A 75 3.14 -1.50 10.69
CA GLU A 75 3.15 -1.10 12.10
C GLU A 75 2.48 -2.15 12.99
N LEU A 76 1.20 -2.46 12.75
CA LEU A 76 0.43 -3.36 13.60
C LEU A 76 0.72 -4.83 13.29
N GLY A 77 0.94 -5.17 12.02
CA GLY A 77 1.32 -6.52 11.60
C GLY A 77 2.64 -6.95 12.24
N MET A 78 3.67 -6.09 12.24
CA MET A 78 4.92 -6.41 12.91
C MET A 78 4.81 -6.51 14.43
N LEU A 79 3.99 -5.66 15.06
CA LEU A 79 3.75 -5.70 16.51
C LEU A 79 3.05 -6.99 16.95
N VAL A 80 2.02 -7.43 16.23
CA VAL A 80 1.29 -8.67 16.53
C VAL A 80 2.14 -9.90 16.19
N SER A 81 2.87 -9.86 15.07
CA SER A 81 3.79 -10.92 14.63
C SER A 81 5.09 -10.97 15.45
N SER A 82 5.13 -10.42 16.67
CA SER A 82 6.28 -10.48 17.60
C SER A 82 6.82 -11.90 17.87
N SER A 83 6.02 -12.94 17.61
CA SER A 83 6.41 -14.36 17.71
C SER A 83 6.44 -15.08 16.34
N GLU A 84 5.97 -14.44 15.27
CA GLU A 84 5.84 -15.07 13.95
C GLU A 84 7.10 -14.90 13.10
N ARG A 85 7.29 -15.87 12.20
CA ARG A 85 8.40 -15.91 11.24
C ARG A 85 8.13 -14.92 10.10
N THR A 86 8.93 -13.87 9.99
CA THR A 86 8.97 -13.01 8.80
C THR A 86 9.68 -13.73 7.66
N VAL A 87 9.04 -13.78 6.49
CA VAL A 87 9.57 -14.42 5.28
C VAL A 87 9.67 -13.42 4.15
N LEU A 88 10.58 -13.63 3.21
CA LEU A 88 10.68 -12.77 2.03
C LEU A 88 9.53 -13.08 1.06
N VAL A 89 8.79 -12.07 0.60
CA VAL A 89 7.61 -12.29 -0.25
C VAL A 89 7.96 -12.98 -1.58
N THR A 90 9.14 -12.75 -2.14
CA THR A 90 9.63 -13.38 -3.37
C THR A 90 10.19 -14.78 -3.14
N GLN A 91 10.58 -15.10 -1.91
CA GLN A 91 11.13 -16.40 -1.51
C GLN A 91 10.56 -16.81 -0.15
N PRO A 92 9.29 -17.31 -0.10
CA PRO A 92 8.58 -17.57 1.16
C PRO A 92 9.25 -18.61 2.07
N TRP A 93 10.22 -19.37 1.55
CA TRP A 93 11.02 -20.32 2.33
C TRP A 93 12.19 -19.66 3.09
N VAL A 94 12.58 -18.44 2.74
CA VAL A 94 13.69 -17.70 3.36
C VAL A 94 13.16 -16.87 4.52
N ALA A 95 13.68 -17.14 5.73
CA ALA A 95 13.42 -16.30 6.89
C ALA A 95 14.30 -15.05 6.83
N VAL A 96 13.72 -13.88 7.09
CA VAL A 96 14.45 -12.61 7.11
C VAL A 96 14.22 -11.88 8.44
N PRO A 97 15.17 -11.03 8.87
CA PRO A 97 14.96 -10.16 10.03
C PRO A 97 13.77 -9.21 9.82
N ARG A 98 13.15 -8.78 10.92
CA ARG A 98 12.09 -7.76 10.88
C ARG A 98 12.60 -6.45 10.30
N GLY A 99 11.73 -5.75 9.57
CA GLY A 99 12.09 -4.52 8.87
C GLY A 99 12.86 -4.72 7.57
N THR A 100 13.03 -5.97 7.10
CA THR A 100 13.58 -6.24 5.75
C THR A 100 12.59 -5.79 4.69
N ASN A 101 13.04 -5.04 3.67
CA ASN A 101 12.16 -4.64 2.56
C ASN A 101 11.61 -5.89 1.86
N GLY A 102 10.28 -5.94 1.72
CA GLY A 102 9.57 -7.10 1.20
C GLY A 102 9.48 -8.31 2.15
N GLY A 103 9.81 -8.12 3.43
CA GLY A 103 9.51 -9.07 4.49
C GLY A 103 8.02 -9.03 4.86
N VAL A 104 7.34 -10.17 4.77
CA VAL A 104 5.91 -10.31 5.04
C VAL A 104 5.63 -11.30 6.17
N THR A 105 4.51 -11.12 6.86
CA THR A 105 3.99 -12.02 7.90
C THR A 105 2.51 -12.30 7.68
N ILE A 106 1.99 -13.36 8.33
CA ILE A 106 0.55 -13.66 8.31
C ILE A 106 -0.24 -12.54 8.98
N GLY A 107 0.23 -12.06 10.13
CA GLY A 107 -0.34 -10.87 10.78
C GLY A 107 -0.37 -9.66 9.85
N GLY A 108 0.69 -9.42 9.07
CA GLY A 108 0.75 -8.37 8.06
C GLY A 108 -0.39 -8.46 7.05
N PHE A 109 -0.59 -9.63 6.43
CA PHE A 109 -1.69 -9.83 5.48
C PHE A 109 -3.07 -9.61 6.08
N LEU A 110 -3.29 -10.05 7.32
CA LEU A 110 -4.56 -9.81 8.01
C LEU A 110 -4.81 -8.31 8.22
N TRP A 111 -3.78 -7.57 8.64
CA TRP A 111 -3.88 -6.12 8.80
C TRP A 111 -4.02 -5.38 7.47
N SER A 112 -3.44 -5.88 6.38
CA SER A 112 -3.68 -5.34 5.03
C SER A 112 -5.16 -5.48 4.63
N ILE A 113 -5.76 -6.65 4.86
CA ILE A 113 -7.19 -6.90 4.61
C ILE A 113 -8.05 -5.98 5.47
N ILE A 114 -7.76 -5.87 6.77
CA ILE A 114 -8.52 -5.03 7.71
C ILE A 114 -8.42 -3.55 7.33
N GLY A 115 -7.22 -3.06 6.99
CA GLY A 115 -6.99 -1.68 6.58
C GLY A 115 -7.73 -1.33 5.28
N GLY A 116 -7.65 -2.21 4.29
CA GLY A 116 -8.40 -2.08 3.05
C GLY A 116 -9.92 -2.08 3.28
N ALA A 117 -10.43 -3.04 4.06
CA ALA A 117 -11.84 -3.13 4.43
C ALA A 117 -12.34 -1.87 5.16
N TRP A 118 -11.50 -1.29 6.02
CA TRP A 118 -11.80 -0.05 6.74
C TRP A 118 -11.97 1.13 5.79
N ILE A 119 -11.11 1.25 4.78
CA ILE A 119 -11.25 2.27 3.74
C ILE A 119 -12.52 2.04 2.91
N GLY A 120 -12.83 0.79 2.54
CA GLY A 120 -14.07 0.46 1.84
C GLY A 120 -15.32 0.83 2.64
N LEU A 121 -15.34 0.54 3.94
CA LEU A 121 -16.40 0.96 4.85
C LEU A 121 -16.51 2.49 4.93
N GLY A 122 -15.38 3.20 5.03
CA GLY A 122 -15.34 4.65 5.03
C GLY A 122 -15.93 5.26 3.76
N ALA A 123 -15.56 4.71 2.60
CA ALA A 123 -16.10 5.13 1.30
C ALA A 123 -17.61 4.93 1.22
N PHE A 124 -18.12 3.76 1.64
CA PHE A 124 -19.56 3.52 1.73
C PHE A 124 -20.27 4.53 2.64
N VAL A 125 -19.69 4.86 3.81
CA VAL A 125 -20.25 5.85 4.74
C VAL A 125 -20.26 7.25 4.11
N CYS A 126 -19.23 7.62 3.34
CA CYS A 126 -19.20 8.86 2.58
C CYS A 126 -20.33 8.91 1.53
N ASP A 127 -20.48 7.88 0.70
CA ASP A 127 -21.55 7.78 -0.30
C ASP A 127 -22.95 7.86 0.34
N MET A 128 -23.09 7.20 1.49
CA MET A 128 -24.29 7.23 2.32
C MET A 128 -24.66 8.64 2.78
N ILE A 129 -23.69 9.44 3.22
CA ILE A 129 -23.90 10.82 3.67
C ILE A 129 -24.19 11.74 2.48
N THR A 130 -23.51 11.54 1.36
CA THR A 130 -23.61 12.42 0.19
C THR A 130 -24.90 12.20 -0.61
N PHE A 131 -25.30 10.94 -0.83
CA PHE A 131 -26.45 10.59 -1.71
C PHE A 131 -27.61 9.91 -1.00
N GLY A 132 -27.49 9.62 0.30
CA GLY A 132 -28.52 8.88 1.02
C GLY A 132 -28.60 7.40 0.61
N ALA A 133 -27.52 6.82 0.08
CA ALA A 133 -27.42 5.43 -0.38
C ALA A 133 -27.51 4.37 0.76
N GLY A 134 -28.07 4.75 1.90
CA GLY A 134 -28.19 3.95 3.10
C GLY A 134 -29.28 2.94 3.08
N GLY A 135 -28.98 1.76 2.58
CA GLY A 135 -29.91 0.64 2.68
C GLY A 135 -29.52 -0.56 1.85
N ASP A 136 -28.58 -0.41 0.91
CA ASP A 136 -28.13 -1.55 0.12
C ASP A 136 -26.99 -2.31 0.80
N TYR A 137 -27.36 -3.42 1.44
CA TYR A 137 -26.42 -4.35 2.05
C TYR A 137 -25.44 -4.96 1.04
N ASN A 138 -25.84 -5.13 -0.22
CA ASN A 138 -24.94 -5.66 -1.25
C ASN A 138 -23.86 -4.63 -1.59
N TYR A 139 -24.24 -3.36 -1.74
CA TYR A 139 -23.28 -2.29 -2.01
C TYR A 139 -22.26 -2.14 -0.87
N LEU A 140 -22.70 -2.23 0.39
CA LEU A 140 -21.81 -2.26 1.55
C LEU A 140 -20.78 -3.39 1.45
N LEU A 141 -21.24 -4.62 1.17
CA LEU A 141 -20.36 -5.77 1.05
C LEU A 141 -19.40 -5.65 -0.14
N GLN A 142 -19.86 -5.12 -1.27
CA GLN A 142 -19.03 -4.83 -2.44
C GLN A 142 -17.94 -3.82 -2.10
N MET A 143 -18.27 -2.72 -1.42
CA MET A 143 -17.31 -1.70 -0.98
C MET A 143 -16.25 -2.24 -0.02
N ILE A 144 -16.68 -2.97 1.01
CA ILE A 144 -15.76 -3.61 1.96
C ILE A 144 -14.86 -4.63 1.25
N SER A 145 -15.43 -5.46 0.36
CA SER A 145 -14.69 -6.48 -0.38
C SER A 145 -13.70 -5.85 -1.35
N PHE A 146 -14.10 -4.80 -2.06
CA PHE A 146 -13.22 -4.04 -2.95
C PHE A 146 -12.07 -3.42 -2.16
N GLY A 147 -12.35 -2.72 -1.05
CA GLY A 147 -11.31 -2.18 -0.18
C GLY A 147 -10.35 -3.26 0.33
N ALA A 148 -10.86 -4.38 0.82
CA ALA A 148 -10.06 -5.49 1.33
C ALA A 148 -9.13 -6.11 0.27
N VAL A 149 -9.67 -6.40 -0.92
CA VAL A 149 -8.91 -6.99 -2.03
C VAL A 149 -7.83 -6.03 -2.52
N THR A 150 -8.18 -4.76 -2.70
CA THR A 150 -7.24 -3.74 -3.20
C THR A 150 -6.16 -3.40 -2.17
N GLY A 151 -6.52 -3.28 -0.89
CA GLY A 151 -5.56 -3.07 0.19
C GLY A 151 -4.56 -4.23 0.32
N LEU A 152 -5.04 -5.49 0.29
CA LEU A 152 -4.14 -6.65 0.28
C LEU A 152 -3.26 -6.69 -0.97
N PHE A 153 -3.84 -6.47 -2.15
CA PHE A 153 -3.12 -6.50 -3.41
C PHE A 153 -2.03 -5.42 -3.48
N GLY A 154 -2.37 -4.18 -3.14
CA GLY A 154 -1.42 -3.07 -3.10
C GLY A 154 -0.27 -3.34 -2.14
N SER A 155 -0.58 -3.90 -0.96
CA SER A 155 0.45 -4.19 0.04
C SER A 155 1.40 -5.33 -0.34
N VAL A 156 0.87 -6.35 -1.03
CA VAL A 156 1.69 -7.40 -1.65
C VAL A 156 2.56 -6.83 -2.77
N LEU A 157 2.03 -5.93 -3.61
CA LEU A 157 2.80 -5.28 -4.67
C LEU A 157 3.97 -4.47 -4.10
N ASP A 158 3.72 -3.66 -3.06
CA ASP A 158 4.77 -2.89 -2.38
C ASP A 158 5.86 -3.82 -1.84
N SER A 159 5.46 -4.90 -1.17
CA SER A 159 6.41 -5.90 -0.65
C SER A 159 7.23 -6.56 -1.77
N VAL A 160 6.60 -6.91 -2.90
CA VAL A 160 7.30 -7.56 -4.03
C VAL A 160 8.30 -6.61 -4.67
N LEU A 161 7.91 -5.35 -4.88
CA LEU A 161 8.82 -4.32 -5.35
C LEU A 161 9.93 -4.08 -4.32
N GLY A 162 9.62 -3.99 -3.03
CA GLY A 162 10.61 -3.85 -1.98
C GLY A 162 11.66 -4.97 -1.97
N ALA A 163 11.23 -6.22 -2.09
CA ALA A 163 12.15 -7.37 -2.15
C ALA A 163 13.03 -7.41 -3.41
N THR A 164 12.64 -6.73 -4.50
CA THR A 164 13.30 -6.81 -5.80
C THR A 164 14.16 -5.59 -6.13
N VAL A 165 13.61 -4.39 -5.91
CA VAL A 165 14.18 -3.10 -6.35
C VAL A 165 14.61 -2.18 -5.22
N GLN A 166 14.46 -2.59 -3.96
CA GLN A 166 15.05 -1.89 -2.80
C GLN A 166 16.13 -2.76 -2.16
N VAL A 167 17.30 -2.19 -1.94
CA VAL A 167 18.37 -2.91 -1.25
C VAL A 167 18.10 -2.95 0.26
N THR A 168 18.38 -4.10 0.87
CA THR A 168 18.36 -4.25 2.32
C THR A 168 19.66 -4.88 2.82
N TYR A 169 20.24 -4.28 3.84
CA TYR A 169 21.43 -4.74 4.54
C TYR A 169 21.11 -5.08 5.99
N TYR A 170 21.85 -6.02 6.57
CA TYR A 170 21.83 -6.35 7.98
C TYR A 170 23.16 -6.00 8.61
N ASN A 171 23.14 -5.14 9.63
CA ASN A 171 24.33 -4.87 10.43
C ASN A 171 24.41 -5.92 11.55
N LEU A 172 25.40 -6.82 11.49
CA LEU A 172 25.54 -7.91 12.47
C LEU A 172 25.91 -7.40 13.88
N ASP A 173 26.65 -6.29 13.95
CA ASP A 173 27.14 -5.72 15.21
C ASP A 173 26.02 -5.07 16.01
N ARG A 174 25.16 -4.31 15.34
CA ARG A 174 24.02 -3.61 15.95
C ARG A 174 22.72 -4.44 15.93
N LYS A 175 22.69 -5.54 15.17
CA LYS A 175 21.51 -6.39 14.92
C LYS A 175 20.31 -5.63 14.33
N VAL A 176 20.59 -4.58 13.56
CA VAL A 176 19.57 -3.71 12.94
C VAL A 176 19.60 -3.89 11.42
N VAL A 177 18.43 -3.80 10.79
CA VAL A 177 18.29 -3.71 9.33
C VAL A 177 18.59 -2.28 8.88
N CYS A 178 19.28 -2.12 7.76
CA CYS A 178 19.59 -0.84 7.15
C CYS A 178 19.12 -0.85 5.68
N ASP A 179 18.47 0.22 5.23
CA ASP A 179 18.15 0.43 3.82
C ASP A 179 19.37 0.95 3.02
N GLY A 180 19.21 1.11 1.71
CA GLY A 180 20.25 1.62 0.80
C GLY A 180 20.63 3.09 1.03
N GLU A 181 19.65 3.95 1.30
CA GLU A 181 19.86 5.40 1.50
C GLU A 181 20.73 5.67 2.73
N HIS A 182 20.43 4.99 3.84
CA HIS A 182 21.20 5.07 5.07
C HIS A 182 22.56 4.36 4.93
N HIS A 183 22.68 3.38 4.02
CA HIS A 183 23.96 2.72 3.74
C HIS A 183 24.98 3.67 3.12
N HIS A 184 24.54 4.62 2.28
CA HIS A 184 25.39 5.65 1.70
C HIS A 184 25.77 6.72 2.72
N ALA A 185 24.83 7.18 3.55
CA ALA A 185 25.09 8.17 4.60
C ALA A 185 26.02 7.62 5.71
N ARG A 186 25.92 6.34 6.07
CA ARG A 186 26.78 5.71 7.11
C ARG A 186 28.13 5.23 6.61
N LYS A 187 28.30 5.04 5.29
CA LYS A 187 29.59 4.65 4.71
C LYS A 187 30.68 5.70 4.95
N GLU A 188 30.29 6.97 5.11
CA GLU A 188 31.21 8.06 5.45
C GLU A 188 31.63 8.08 6.94
N GLN A 189 30.95 7.31 7.82
CA GLN A 189 31.10 7.45 9.27
C GLN A 189 31.71 6.23 10.00
N GLU A 190 31.66 5.01 9.44
CA GLU A 190 32.21 3.82 10.10
C GLU A 190 32.89 2.88 9.09
N GLU A 191 34.22 2.96 9.00
CA GLU A 191 35.09 2.18 8.09
C GLU A 191 35.18 0.66 8.41
N SER A 192 34.33 0.10 9.27
CA SER A 192 34.42 -1.34 9.65
C SER A 192 33.14 -1.89 10.30
N SER A 193 31.97 -1.74 9.66
CA SER A 193 30.77 -2.46 10.10
C SER A 193 30.49 -3.68 9.22
N SER A 194 30.21 -4.81 9.87
CA SER A 194 29.98 -6.11 9.24
C SER A 194 28.59 -6.19 8.58
N LEU A 195 28.45 -5.47 7.47
CA LEU A 195 27.19 -5.35 6.72
C LEU A 195 26.99 -6.56 5.81
N LYS A 196 25.90 -7.30 6.02
CA LYS A 196 25.48 -8.42 5.18
C LYS A 196 24.30 -8.02 4.30
N HIS A 197 24.46 -8.09 2.99
CA HIS A 197 23.34 -7.91 2.06
C HIS A 197 22.29 -9.02 2.26
N ILE A 198 21.00 -8.64 2.34
CA ILE A 198 19.88 -9.56 2.54
C ILE A 198 19.09 -9.74 1.24
N ALA A 199 18.64 -8.64 0.64
CA ALA A 199 17.67 -8.68 -0.46
C ALA A 199 17.74 -7.44 -1.37
N GLY A 200 17.15 -7.59 -2.56
CA GLY A 200 16.93 -6.54 -3.55
C GLY A 200 18.17 -5.90 -4.16
N ARG A 201 17.93 -4.86 -4.96
CA ARG A 201 18.94 -4.07 -5.68
C ARG A 201 18.71 -2.60 -5.35
N ASP A 202 19.76 -1.79 -5.40
CA ASP A 202 19.64 -0.36 -5.13
C ASP A 202 19.20 0.38 -6.41
N ILE A 203 17.91 0.24 -6.75
CA ILE A 203 17.33 0.82 -7.98
C ILE A 203 16.36 1.94 -7.62
N LEU A 204 15.45 1.71 -6.67
CA LEU A 204 14.41 2.65 -6.28
C LEU A 204 14.43 2.93 -4.77
N THR A 205 14.09 4.16 -4.40
CA THR A 205 13.91 4.59 -3.01
C THR A 205 12.60 4.07 -2.41
N ASN A 206 12.40 4.24 -1.10
CA ASN A 206 11.14 3.86 -0.44
C ASN A 206 9.93 4.62 -1.01
N ALA A 207 10.08 5.94 -1.17
CA ALA A 207 9.03 6.77 -1.75
C ALA A 207 8.70 6.38 -3.19
N GLN A 208 9.70 6.04 -4.01
CA GLN A 208 9.49 5.63 -5.40
C GLN A 208 8.78 4.29 -5.52
N VAL A 209 9.14 3.31 -4.70
CA VAL A 209 8.44 2.01 -4.70
C VAL A 209 6.99 2.17 -4.29
N ASN A 210 6.74 2.94 -3.22
CA ASN A 210 5.39 3.20 -2.75
C ASN A 210 4.54 3.91 -3.83
N PHE A 211 5.12 4.91 -4.51
CA PHE A 211 4.48 5.56 -5.64
C PHE A 211 4.10 4.57 -6.76
N VAL A 212 5.03 3.69 -7.14
CA VAL A 212 4.82 2.72 -8.22
C VAL A 212 3.82 1.64 -7.82
N SER A 213 3.91 1.09 -6.60
CA SER A 213 2.99 0.08 -6.08
C SER A 213 1.56 0.62 -6.02
N ILE A 214 1.37 1.82 -5.47
CA ILE A 214 0.08 2.51 -5.44
C ILE A 214 -0.45 2.75 -6.86
N LEU A 215 0.35 3.31 -7.76
CA LEU A 215 -0.08 3.61 -9.12
C LEU A 215 -0.54 2.34 -9.86
N LEU A 216 0.23 1.26 -9.77
CA LEU A 216 -0.13 -0.02 -10.36
C LEU A 216 -1.41 -0.58 -9.73
N CYS A 217 -1.55 -0.50 -8.40
CA CYS A 217 -2.76 -0.92 -7.72
C CYS A 217 -3.96 -0.12 -8.21
N MET A 218 -3.89 1.21 -8.27
CA MET A 218 -4.97 2.07 -8.78
C MET A 218 -5.44 1.65 -10.18
N ILE A 219 -4.51 1.44 -11.11
CA ILE A 219 -4.82 1.07 -12.49
C ILE A 219 -5.48 -0.31 -12.55
N VAL A 220 -4.88 -1.32 -11.90
CA VAL A 220 -5.40 -2.70 -11.93
C VAL A 220 -6.76 -2.78 -11.24
N SER A 221 -6.89 -2.10 -10.08
CA SER A 221 -8.12 -2.10 -9.32
C SER A 221 -9.25 -1.39 -10.04
N ALA A 222 -8.99 -0.23 -10.66
CA ALA A 222 -9.99 0.46 -11.46
C ALA A 222 -10.42 -0.37 -12.67
N LEU A 223 -9.47 -0.87 -13.47
CA LEU A 223 -9.80 -1.51 -14.75
C LEU A 223 -10.36 -2.94 -14.63
N TYR A 224 -9.99 -3.68 -13.57
CA TYR A 224 -10.33 -5.10 -13.45
C TYR A 224 -11.09 -5.43 -12.17
N VAL A 225 -10.61 -4.99 -11.01
CA VAL A 225 -11.23 -5.39 -9.72
C VAL A 225 -12.58 -4.72 -9.52
N GLY A 226 -12.70 -3.42 -9.85
CA GLY A 226 -13.95 -2.67 -9.74
C GLY A 226 -15.06 -3.29 -10.60
N PRO A 227 -14.85 -3.44 -11.92
CA PRO A 227 -15.81 -4.10 -12.80
C PRO A 227 -16.12 -5.55 -12.42
N ALA A 228 -15.23 -6.26 -11.74
CA ALA A 228 -15.53 -7.62 -11.27
C ALA A 228 -16.42 -7.64 -10.02
N ILE A 229 -16.42 -6.57 -9.21
CA ILE A 229 -17.13 -6.52 -7.92
C ILE A 229 -18.46 -5.75 -8.02
N PHE A 230 -18.52 -4.67 -8.79
CA PHE A 230 -19.67 -3.74 -8.88
C PHE A 230 -20.52 -3.95 -10.15
N VAL A 231 -20.66 -5.20 -10.59
CA VAL A 231 -21.54 -5.63 -11.70
C VAL A 231 -22.73 -6.43 -11.16
#